data_AF-A0A6P0SQ32-F1
#
_entry.id   AF-A0A6P0SQ32-F1
#
_cell.length_a   1.000
_cell.length_b   1.000
_cell.length_c   1.000
_cell.angle_alpha   90.00
_cell.angle_beta   90.00
_cell.angle_gamma   90.00
#
_symmetry.space_group_name_H-M   'P 1'
#
loop_
_entity.id
_entity.type
_entity.pdbx_description
1 polymer ?
#
loop_
_entity_poly.entity_id
_entity_poly.type
_entity_poly.pdbx_seq_one_letter_code
_entity_poly.pdbx_strand_id
1 'polypeptide(L)'
;MDDWVILAPTRWKLRKAIKATNEVMTELKVIKHPEKTFIGRIASGFDFLGYWFSSSGLRIARKTVERMLENMTRLYERGAPIERIEAYFQRWWLWVKGGISGKWLRVFPSWDTLRLSE
;
A
#
# COMPACT_ATOMS: atom_id res chain seq x y z
N MET A 1 -2.54 13.41 -7.26
CA MET A 1 -1.99 12.37 -6.36
C MET A 1 -1.79 13.08 -5.06
N ASP A 2 -2.51 12.64 -4.03
CA ASP A 2 -2.75 13.47 -2.85
C ASP A 2 -2.22 12.80 -1.57
N ASP A 3 -1.48 11.69 -1.72
CA ASP A 3 -0.85 10.96 -0.63
C ASP A 3 0.65 11.29 -0.59
N TRP A 4 1.12 11.85 0.53
CA TRP A 4 2.56 12.10 0.78
C TRP A 4 2.96 11.62 2.17
N VAL A 5 4.25 11.36 2.35
CA VAL A 5 4.84 10.94 3.63
C VAL A 5 5.99 11.88 4.00
N ILE A 6 6.04 12.28 5.26
CA ILE A 6 7.15 13.04 5.83
C ILE A 6 7.83 12.17 6.89
N LEU A 7 9.09 11.82 6.64
CA LEU A 7 9.94 11.13 7.61
C LEU A 7 10.85 12.16 8.29
N ALA A 8 10.94 12.07 9.62
CA ALA A 8 11.81 12.94 10.41
C ALA A 8 12.53 12.11 11.48
N PRO A 9 13.84 12.37 11.72
CA PRO A 9 14.62 11.55 12.63
C PRO A 9 14.31 11.83 14.10
N THR A 10 13.63 12.94 14.41
CA THR A 10 13.24 13.30 15.78
C THR A 10 11.83 13.88 15.83
N ARG A 11 11.17 13.76 16.99
CA ARG A 11 9.84 14.35 17.24
C ARG A 11 9.84 15.87 16.99
N TRP A 12 10.93 16.56 17.33
CA TRP A 12 11.04 18.01 17.14
C TRP A 12 11.08 18.40 15.66
N LYS A 13 11.86 17.68 14.84
CA LYS A 13 11.88 17.90 13.39
C LYS A 13 10.53 17.57 12.75
N LEU A 14 9.86 16.52 13.20
CA LEU A 14 8.51 16.18 12.74
C LEU A 14 7.51 17.31 13.03
N ARG A 15 7.54 17.90 14.23
CA ARG A 15 6.67 19.04 14.58
C ARG A 15 6.92 20.26 13.69
N LYS A 16 8.19 20.56 13.37
CA LYS A 16 8.53 21.65 12.43
C LYS A 16 7.98 21.37 11.04
N ALA A 17 8.13 20.14 10.54
CA ALA A 17 7.60 19.76 9.24
C ALA A 17 6.06 19.82 9.20
N ILE A 18 5.36 19.32 10.24
CA ILE A 18 3.90 19.44 10.35
C ILE A 18 3.45 20.91 10.29
N LYS A 19 4.16 21.80 11.00
CA LYS A 19 3.86 23.24 10.97
C LYS A 19 4.00 23.80 9.55
N ALA A 20 5.14 23.57 8.90
CA ALA A 20 5.40 24.03 7.53
C ALA A 20 4.37 23.48 6.53
N THR A 21 4.01 22.19 6.63
CA THR A 21 2.97 21.59 5.79
C THR A 21 1.62 22.28 5.99
N ASN A 22 1.22 22.57 7.24
CA ASN A 22 -0.05 23.26 7.49
C ASN A 22 -0.05 24.70 6.96
N GLU A 23 1.08 25.40 7.04
CA GLU A 23 1.24 26.76 6.49
C GLU A 23 1.04 26.75 4.96
N VAL A 24 1.75 25.87 4.26
CA VAL A 24 1.60 25.68 2.80
C VAL A 24 0.17 25.27 2.42
N MET A 25 -0.43 24.34 3.15
CA MET A 25 -1.81 23.92 2.87
C MET A 25 -2.82 25.04 3.05
N THR A 26 -2.60 25.91 4.04
CA THR A 26 -3.46 27.07 4.29
C THR A 26 -3.34 28.08 3.16
N GLU A 27 -2.11 28.38 2.71
CA GLU A 27 -1.85 29.27 1.57
C GLU A 27 -2.52 28.76 0.29
N LEU A 28 -2.43 27.45 0.04
CA LEU A 28 -3.06 26.80 -1.11
C LEU A 28 -4.58 26.60 -0.97
N LYS A 29 -5.17 26.96 0.18
CA LYS A 29 -6.59 26.74 0.51
C LYS A 29 -7.01 25.26 0.40
N VAL A 30 -6.09 24.34 0.71
CA VAL A 30 -6.32 22.89 0.66
C VAL A 30 -6.58 22.37 2.07
N ILE A 31 -7.68 21.63 2.24
CA ILE A 31 -8.06 21.03 3.51
C ILE A 31 -7.63 19.56 3.54
N LYS A 32 -6.87 19.17 4.57
CA LYS A 32 -6.54 17.76 4.82
C LYS A 32 -7.76 17.00 5.33
N HIS A 33 -7.94 15.77 4.87
CA HIS A 33 -8.98 14.90 5.42
C HIS A 33 -8.60 14.49 6.86
N PRO A 34 -9.43 14.79 7.88
CA PRO A 34 -9.07 14.61 9.29
C PRO A 34 -8.79 13.15 9.65
N GLU A 35 -9.52 12.20 9.06
CA GLU A 35 -9.35 10.78 9.35
C GLU A 35 -8.21 10.09 8.58
N LYS A 36 -7.60 10.76 7.59
CA LYS A 36 -6.54 10.15 6.76
C LYS A 36 -5.13 10.53 7.19
N THR A 37 -4.97 11.32 8.25
CA THR A 37 -3.65 11.78 8.70
C THR A 37 -3.14 10.91 9.84
N PHE A 38 -2.10 10.11 9.57
CA PHE A 38 -1.36 9.39 10.61
C PHE A 38 -0.11 10.17 11.04
N ILE A 39 0.06 10.37 12.35
CA ILE A 39 1.28 10.95 12.94
C ILE A 39 1.76 10.01 14.03
N GLY A 40 2.85 9.30 13.77
CA GLY A 40 3.37 8.28 14.68
C GLY A 40 4.81 7.90 14.42
N ARG A 41 5.31 6.94 15.19
CA ARG A 41 6.64 6.36 14.99
C ARG A 41 6.57 5.30 13.89
N ILE A 42 7.63 5.19 13.07
CA ILE A 42 7.75 4.12 12.06
C ILE A 42 7.73 2.71 12.67
N ALA A 43 8.07 2.57 13.95
CA ALA A 43 7.98 1.30 14.67
C ALA A 43 6.54 0.76 14.76
N SER A 44 5.53 1.64 14.75
CA SER A 44 4.12 1.24 14.67
C SER A 44 3.71 0.77 13.28
N GLY A 45 4.54 1.09 12.28
CA GLY A 45 4.29 0.89 10.86
C GLY A 45 3.16 1.74 10.29
N PHE A 46 3.10 1.80 8.95
CA PHE A 46 2.05 2.51 8.22
C PHE A 46 1.91 2.00 6.78
N ASP A 47 0.73 2.15 6.20
CA ASP A 47 0.46 1.88 4.79
C ASP A 47 0.82 3.10 3.92
N PHE A 48 1.50 2.89 2.80
CA PHE A 48 1.71 3.90 1.77
C PHE A 48 1.85 3.25 0.38
N LEU A 49 1.07 3.73 -0.59
CA LEU A 49 1.04 3.24 -1.98
C LEU A 49 0.87 1.73 -2.12
N GLY A 50 0.08 1.13 -1.23
CA GLY A 50 -0.19 -0.31 -1.21
C GLY A 50 0.90 -1.16 -0.59
N TYR A 51 1.90 -0.54 0.04
CA TYR A 51 2.93 -1.20 0.82
C TYR A 51 2.82 -0.87 2.30
N TRP A 52 3.23 -1.81 3.15
CA TRP A 52 3.36 -1.62 4.59
C TRP A 52 4.82 -1.35 4.95
N PHE A 53 5.08 -0.18 5.52
CA PHE A 53 6.38 0.22 6.04
C PHE A 53 6.45 -0.07 7.53
N SER A 54 7.58 -0.61 7.99
CA SER A 54 7.85 -0.85 9.40
C SER A 54 9.35 -0.77 9.69
N SER A 55 9.74 -0.76 10.97
CA SER A 55 11.15 -0.92 11.37
C SER A 55 11.78 -2.22 10.87
N SER A 56 10.96 -3.25 10.60
CA SER A 56 11.43 -4.53 10.07
C SER A 56 11.70 -4.49 8.57
N GLY A 57 11.19 -3.49 7.85
CA GLY A 57 11.31 -3.35 6.40
C GLY A 57 9.96 -3.17 5.70
N LEU A 58 9.99 -3.33 4.37
CA LEU A 58 8.86 -3.13 3.46
C LEU A 58 8.15 -4.45 3.16
N ARG A 59 6.82 -4.44 3.21
CA ARG A 59 5.97 -5.59 2.85
C ARG A 59 4.78 -5.11 2.01
N ILE A 60 4.03 -6.04 1.43
CA ILE A 60 2.74 -5.71 0.80
C ILE A 60 1.76 -5.35 1.92
N ALA A 61 1.01 -4.26 1.76
CA ALA A 61 -0.03 -3.91 2.72
C ALA A 61 -1.15 -4.95 2.70
N ARG A 62 -1.68 -5.31 3.88
CA ARG A 62 -2.78 -6.29 4.00
C ARG A 62 -3.98 -5.90 3.14
N LYS A 63 -4.36 -4.63 3.15
CA LYS A 63 -5.46 -4.08 2.32
C LYS A 63 -5.23 -4.26 0.82
N THR A 64 -3.97 -4.24 0.37
CA THR A 64 -3.64 -4.47 -1.04
C THR A 64 -3.88 -5.92 -1.44
N VAL A 65 -3.58 -6.87 -0.55
CA VAL A 65 -3.85 -8.29 -0.74
C VAL A 65 -5.36 -8.55 -0.74
N GLU A 66 -6.09 -8.02 0.25
CA GLU A 66 -7.55 -8.15 0.35
C GLU A 66 -8.24 -7.65 -0.92
N ARG A 67 -7.88 -6.46 -1.40
CA ARG A 67 -8.42 -5.90 -2.65
C ARG A 67 -8.08 -6.74 -3.89
N MET A 68 -6.90 -7.35 -3.93
CA MET A 68 -6.52 -8.23 -5.03
C MET A 68 -7.39 -9.48 -5.05
N LEU A 69 -7.58 -10.12 -3.89
CA LEU A 69 -8.45 -11.29 -3.75
C LEU A 69 -9.90 -10.95 -4.11
N GLU A 70 -10.45 -9.86 -3.58
CA GLU A 70 -11.80 -9.39 -3.91
C GLU A 70 -12.00 -9.19 -5.43
N ASN A 71 -11.01 -8.63 -6.11
CA ASN A 71 -11.09 -8.44 -7.56
C ASN A 71 -10.99 -9.75 -8.34
N MET A 72 -10.15 -10.70 -7.90
CA MET A 72 -10.09 -12.04 -8.48
C MET A 72 -11.42 -12.78 -8.33
N THR A 73 -12.00 -12.79 -7.12
CA THR A 73 -13.31 -13.38 -6.84
C THR A 73 -14.40 -12.75 -7.71
N ARG A 74 -14.43 -11.41 -7.82
CA ARG A 74 -15.39 -10.72 -8.70
C ARG A 74 -15.23 -11.08 -10.18
N LEU A 75 -14.02 -11.35 -10.66
CA LEU A 75 -13.80 -11.80 -12.03
C LEU A 75 -14.35 -13.22 -12.22
N TYR A 76 -14.06 -14.11 -11.27
CA TYR A 76 -14.58 -15.48 -11.25
C TYR A 76 -16.12 -15.50 -11.24
N GLU A 77 -16.75 -14.79 -10.31
CA GLU A 77 -18.22 -14.72 -10.19
C GLU A 77 -18.92 -14.18 -11.44
N ARG A 78 -18.22 -13.37 -12.24
CA ARG A 78 -18.71 -12.84 -13.52
C ARG A 78 -18.49 -13.81 -14.69
N GLY A 79 -18.00 -15.02 -14.44
CA GLY A 79 -17.68 -16.01 -15.46
C GLY A 79 -16.50 -15.62 -16.34
N ALA A 80 -15.55 -14.83 -15.81
CA ALA A 80 -14.33 -14.53 -16.56
C ALA A 80 -13.55 -15.83 -16.84
N PRO A 81 -12.98 -15.99 -18.04
CA PRO A 81 -12.13 -17.14 -18.34
C PRO A 81 -10.86 -17.09 -17.49
N ILE A 82 -10.30 -18.26 -17.17
CA ILE A 82 -9.19 -18.38 -16.21
C ILE A 82 -7.96 -17.58 -16.64
N GLU A 83 -7.71 -17.49 -17.94
CA GLU A 83 -6.62 -16.72 -18.54
C GLU A 83 -6.75 -15.22 -18.22
N ARG A 84 -7.98 -14.71 -18.11
CA ARG A 84 -8.24 -13.32 -17.73
C ARG A 84 -7.94 -13.07 -16.26
N ILE A 85 -8.29 -14.01 -15.39
CA ILE A 85 -8.03 -13.93 -13.95
C ILE A 85 -6.52 -14.04 -13.69
N GLU A 86 -5.85 -14.98 -14.35
CA GLU A 86 -4.41 -15.12 -14.29
C GLU A 86 -3.70 -13.87 -14.80
N ALA A 87 -4.11 -13.33 -15.95
CA ALA A 87 -3.51 -12.11 -16.48
C ALA A 87 -3.71 -10.90 -15.55
N TYR A 88 -4.82 -10.83 -14.82
CA TYR A 88 -5.01 -9.83 -13.76
C TYR A 88 -3.99 -10.02 -12.64
N PHE A 89 -3.87 -11.24 -12.11
CA PHE A 89 -2.91 -11.56 -11.05
C PHE A 89 -1.48 -11.25 -11.47
N GLN A 90 -1.06 -11.64 -12.68
CA GLN A 90 0.30 -11.40 -13.18
C GLN A 90 0.60 -9.90 -13.29
N ARG A 91 -0.34 -9.08 -13.78
CA ARG A 91 -0.17 -7.62 -13.83
C ARG A 91 -0.06 -7.02 -12.43
N TRP A 92 -0.91 -7.44 -11.50
CA TRP A 92 -0.83 -7.02 -10.12
C TRP A 92 0.50 -7.43 -9.48
N TRP A 93 0.98 -8.64 -9.74
CA TRP A 93 2.25 -9.14 -9.23
C TRP A 93 3.46 -8.39 -9.79
N LEU A 94 3.45 -8.05 -11.08
CA LEU A 94 4.47 -7.20 -11.70
C LEU A 94 4.51 -5.82 -11.03
N TRP A 95 3.35 -5.22 -10.76
CA TRP A 95 3.27 -3.96 -10.02
C TRP A 95 3.84 -4.10 -8.59
N VAL A 96 3.49 -5.16 -7.86
CA VAL A 96 4.03 -5.42 -6.51
C VAL A 96 5.55 -5.51 -6.52
N LYS A 97 6.12 -6.28 -7.46
CA LYS A 97 7.57 -6.44 -7.63
C LYS A 97 8.29 -5.15 -7.98
N GLY A 98 7.59 -4.18 -8.60
CA GLY A 98 8.14 -2.86 -8.88
C GLY A 98 8.55 -2.07 -7.64
N GLY A 99 7.90 -2.31 -6.49
CA GLY A 99 8.18 -1.59 -5.23
C GLY A 99 8.87 -2.41 -4.13
N ILE A 100 9.04 -3.74 -4.28
CA ILE A 100 9.67 -4.60 -3.27
C ILE A 100 10.85 -5.37 -3.87
N SER A 101 12.02 -5.30 -3.23
CA SER A 101 13.18 -6.14 -3.59
C SER A 101 13.07 -7.57 -3.03
N GLY A 102 13.66 -8.54 -3.75
CA GLY A 102 13.41 -9.99 -3.66
C GLY A 102 13.46 -10.67 -2.29
N LYS A 103 14.01 -10.04 -1.23
CA LYS A 103 14.06 -10.66 0.11
C LYS A 103 12.69 -10.71 0.81
N TRP A 104 11.75 -9.84 0.44
CA TRP A 104 10.44 -9.73 1.09
C TRP A 104 9.28 -10.34 0.30
N LEU A 105 9.56 -10.85 -0.92
CA LEU A 105 8.56 -11.45 -1.82
C LEU A 105 8.38 -12.96 -1.62
N ARG A 106 9.30 -13.63 -0.91
CA ARG A 106 9.36 -15.10 -0.81
C ARG A 106 8.19 -15.76 -0.06
N VAL A 107 7.29 -14.97 0.53
CA VAL A 107 6.20 -15.46 1.38
C VAL A 107 4.83 -15.28 0.70
N PHE A 108 4.77 -14.73 -0.51
CA PHE A 108 3.49 -14.54 -1.20
C PHE A 108 3.10 -15.80 -1.98
N PRO A 109 1.85 -16.30 -1.87
CA PRO A 109 1.39 -17.48 -2.60
C PRO A 109 1.55 -17.31 -4.11
N SER A 110 1.92 -18.39 -4.80
CA SER A 110 1.90 -18.41 -6.26
C SER A 110 0.48 -18.43 -6.80
N TRP A 111 0.32 -18.09 -8.08
CA TRP A 111 -0.95 -18.25 -8.81
C TRP A 111 -1.52 -19.67 -8.66
N ASP A 112 -0.67 -20.70 -8.77
CA ASP A 112 -1.08 -22.10 -8.62
C ASP A 112 -1.66 -22.38 -7.23
N THR A 113 -1.11 -21.75 -6.19
CA THR A 113 -1.63 -21.88 -4.82
C THR A 113 -2.99 -21.19 -4.67
N LEU A 114 -3.17 -20.03 -5.31
CA LEU A 114 -4.40 -19.23 -5.21
C LEU A 114 -5.54 -19.78 -6.07
N ARG A 115 -5.24 -20.50 -7.16
CA ARG A 115 -6.24 -21.16 -8.00
C ARG A 115 -6.79 -22.45 -7.36
N LEU A 116 -6.01 -23.12 -6.52
CA LEU A 116 -6.37 -24.41 -5.91
C LEU A 116 -7.13 -24.28 -4.58
N SER A 117 -7.44 -23.06 -4.13
CA SER A 117 -8.21 -22.82 -2.90
C SER A 117 -9.73 -22.74 -3.12
N GLU A 118 -10.23 -23.18 -4.28
CA GLU A 118 -11.66 -23.32 -4.61
C GLU A 118 -12.07 -24.79 -4.72
#